data_AF-A0A9D5ZC43-F1
#
_entry.id   AF-A0A9D5ZC43-F1
#
_cell.length_a   1.000
_cell.length_b   1.000
_cell.length_c   1.000
_cell.angle_alpha   90.00
_cell.angle_beta   90.00
_cell.angle_gamma   90.00
#
_symmetry.space_group_name_H-M   'P 1'
#
loop_
_entity.id
_entity.type
_entity.pdbx_description
1 polymer ?
#
loop_
_entity_poly.entity_id
_entity_poly.type
_entity_poly.pdbx_seq_one_letter_code
_entity_poly.pdbx_strand_id
1 'polypeptide(L)'
;MGGLDRVLLGDTVASDQLWLRQSGNDLLMEIIGTQDKMTIQGWYTATANHVDTIETASGSFLLESQVQQLVNAMAAYAPPAQGETNLSQEYRTALEPVLAASWQQHVP
;
A
#
# COMPACT_ATOMS: atom_id res chain seq x y z
N MET A 1 -3.97 24.45 11.46
CA MET A 1 -3.19 23.86 10.37
C MET A 1 -2.93 22.43 10.79
N GLY A 2 -3.68 21.47 10.26
CA GLY A 2 -3.35 20.05 10.45
C GLY A 2 -2.02 19.78 9.76
N GLY A 3 -1.12 19.05 10.42
CA GLY A 3 0.12 18.61 9.78
C GLY A 3 -0.17 17.62 8.66
N LEU A 4 0.84 17.33 7.84
CA LEU A 4 0.76 16.22 6.91
C LEU A 4 0.86 14.92 7.70
N ASP A 5 -0.09 14.01 7.49
CA ASP A 5 -0.11 12.68 8.10
C ASP A 5 0.65 11.70 7.22
N ARG A 6 1.67 11.04 7.79
CA ARG A 6 2.59 10.14 7.08
C ARG A 6 2.70 8.79 7.76
N VAL A 7 2.62 7.73 6.97
CA VAL A 7 3.02 6.36 7.36
C VAL A 7 4.42 6.08 6.84
N LEU A 8 5.37 5.80 7.73
CA LEU A 8 6.71 5.36 7.35
C LEU A 8 6.84 3.85 7.54
N LEU A 9 7.13 3.13 6.47
CA LEU A 9 7.39 1.70 6.48
C LEU A 9 8.81 1.41 6.98
N GLY A 10 8.99 0.22 7.56
CA GLY A 10 10.29 -0.21 8.07
C GLY A 10 11.34 -0.39 6.96
N ASP A 11 12.61 -0.33 7.35
CA ASP A 11 13.76 -0.28 6.43
C ASP A 11 13.88 -1.46 5.46
N THR A 12 13.25 -2.59 5.78
CA THR A 12 13.28 -3.81 4.97
C THR A 12 12.04 -4.00 4.11
N VAL A 13 11.05 -3.08 4.18
CA VAL A 13 9.79 -3.20 3.45
C VAL A 13 9.92 -2.54 2.10
N ALA A 14 9.93 -3.35 1.05
CA ALA A 14 9.91 -2.86 -0.33
C ALA A 14 8.49 -2.49 -0.78
N SER A 15 8.41 -1.64 -1.79
CA SER A 15 7.17 -1.15 -2.39
C SER A 15 6.29 -2.26 -2.98
N ASP A 16 6.88 -3.38 -3.42
CA ASP A 16 6.19 -4.55 -3.99
C ASP A 16 5.81 -5.60 -2.93
N GLN A 17 6.17 -5.37 -1.66
CA GLN A 17 5.76 -6.20 -0.53
C GLN A 17 4.50 -5.69 0.17
N LEU A 18 3.92 -4.59 -0.31
CA LEU A 18 2.72 -4.01 0.25
C LEU A 18 1.47 -4.58 -0.43
N TRP A 19 0.55 -5.13 0.34
CA TRP A 19 -0.80 -5.47 -0.12
C TRP A 19 -1.82 -4.51 0.48
N LEU A 20 -2.54 -3.79 -0.38
CA LEU A 20 -3.54 -2.81 0.00
C LEU A 20 -4.92 -3.32 -0.40
N ARG A 21 -5.85 -3.30 0.55
CA ARG A 21 -7.24 -3.66 0.27
C ARG A 21 -8.23 -2.86 1.08
N GLN A 22 -9.37 -2.61 0.47
CA GLN A 22 -10.55 -2.15 1.19
C GLN A 22 -11.11 -3.29 2.05
N SER A 23 -11.43 -2.99 3.30
CA SER A 23 -12.07 -3.91 4.23
C SER A 23 -13.26 -3.21 4.88
N GLY A 24 -14.44 -3.33 4.28
CA GLY A 24 -15.60 -2.54 4.69
C GLY A 24 -15.32 -1.05 4.45
N ASN A 25 -15.32 -0.27 5.53
CA ASN A 25 -15.05 1.17 5.48
C ASN A 25 -13.57 1.53 5.77
N ASP A 26 -12.72 0.53 5.98
CA ASP A 26 -11.32 0.72 6.37
C ASP A 26 -10.38 0.40 5.22
N LEU A 27 -9.19 1.01 5.24
CA LEU A 27 -8.06 0.58 4.43
C LEU A 27 -7.22 -0.39 5.25
N LEU A 28 -7.03 -1.60 4.75
CA LEU A 28 -6.07 -2.55 5.32
C LEU A 28 -4.80 -2.57 4.46
N MET A 29 -3.68 -2.48 5.16
CA MET A 29 -2.33 -2.60 4.64
C MET A 29 -1.67 -3.82 5.26
N GLU A 30 -1.17 -4.74 4.45
CA GLU A 30 -0.51 -5.98 4.89
C GLU A 30 0.89 -6.04 4.27
N ILE A 31 1.88 -6.47 5.03
CA ILE A 31 3.24 -6.70 4.52
C ILE A 31 3.38 -8.17 4.17
N ILE A 32 3.51 -8.46 2.87
CA ILE A 32 3.63 -9.80 2.32
C ILE A 32 4.86 -10.49 2.91
N GLY A 33 4.70 -11.75 3.32
CA GLY A 33 5.75 -12.52 4.00
C GLY A 33 5.88 -12.27 5.49
N THR A 34 5.01 -11.44 6.08
CA THR A 34 4.96 -11.19 7.52
C THR A 34 3.53 -11.34 8.06
N GLN A 35 3.37 -11.22 9.37
CA GLN A 35 2.05 -11.09 10.01
C GLN A 35 1.69 -9.61 10.26
N ASP A 36 2.54 -8.68 9.85
CA ASP A 36 2.37 -7.27 10.11
C ASP A 36 1.27 -6.69 9.21
N LYS A 37 0.34 -6.01 9.87
CA LYS A 37 -0.77 -5.32 9.20
C LYS A 37 -1.12 -4.04 9.93
N MET A 38 -1.59 -3.07 9.17
CA MET A 38 -2.10 -1.80 9.65
C MET A 38 -3.49 -1.56 9.07
N THR A 39 -4.43 -1.18 9.93
CA THR A 39 -5.76 -0.77 9.50
C THR A 39 -5.91 0.73 9.72
N ILE A 40 -6.22 1.47 8.66
CA ILE A 40 -6.64 2.87 8.77
C ILE A 40 -8.17 2.88 8.80
N GLN A 41 -8.70 3.16 9.99
CA GLN A 41 -10.14 3.08 10.25
C GLN A 41 -10.89 4.21 9.58
N GLY A 42 -12.03 3.88 8.97
CA GLY A 42 -12.91 4.86 8.35
C GLY A 42 -12.32 5.58 7.14
N TRP A 43 -11.28 5.01 6.51
CA TRP A 43 -10.70 5.52 5.26
C TRP A 43 -11.80 5.86 4.25
N TYR A 44 -12.69 4.92 3.98
CA TYR A 44 -13.78 5.10 3.01
C TYR A 44 -15.00 5.84 3.57
N THR A 45 -14.92 6.40 4.78
CA THR A 45 -16.01 7.15 5.42
C THR A 45 -15.82 8.65 5.32
N ALA A 46 -14.59 9.14 5.49
CA ALA A 46 -14.29 10.57 5.43
C ALA A 46 -12.83 10.79 5.05
N THR A 47 -12.57 11.75 4.17
CA THR A 47 -11.21 12.12 3.76
C THR A 47 -10.34 12.63 4.91
N ALA A 48 -10.94 13.10 6.01
CA ALA A 48 -10.24 13.47 7.22
C ALA A 48 -9.57 12.28 7.96
N ASN A 49 -9.90 11.05 7.57
CA ASN A 49 -9.28 9.83 8.09
C ASN A 49 -8.15 9.31 7.19
N HIS A 50 -7.90 9.98 6.06
CA HIS A 50 -6.83 9.59 5.15
C HIS A 50 -5.47 10.02 5.70
N VAL A 51 -4.44 9.29 5.29
CA VAL A 51 -3.04 9.74 5.42
C VAL A 51 -2.63 10.36 4.10
N ASP A 52 -1.81 11.41 4.16
CA ASP A 52 -1.35 12.12 2.98
C ASP A 52 -0.33 11.28 2.20
N THR A 53 0.60 10.64 2.92
CA THR A 53 1.65 9.81 2.32
C THR A 53 1.89 8.49 3.04
N ILE A 54 2.18 7.45 2.26
CA ILE A 54 2.82 6.21 2.72
C ILE A 54 4.20 6.15 2.08
N GLU A 55 5.25 6.00 2.89
CA GLU A 55 6.62 6.09 2.42
C GLU A 55 7.44 4.86 2.80
N THR A 56 8.24 4.36 1.87
CA THR A 56 9.29 3.40 2.16
C THR A 56 10.50 4.11 2.76
N ALA A 57 11.34 3.39 3.51
CA ALA A 57 12.61 3.93 3.99
C ALA A 57 13.57 4.34 2.86
N SER A 58 13.40 3.78 1.65
CA SER A 58 14.14 4.16 0.45
C SER A 58 13.71 5.50 -0.16
N GLY A 59 12.65 6.14 0.38
CA GLY A 59 12.15 7.44 -0.09
C GLY A 59 11.14 7.36 -1.24
N SER A 60 10.67 6.16 -1.59
CA SER A 60 9.51 6.03 -2.47
C SER A 60 8.24 6.32 -1.69
N PHE A 61 7.27 6.99 -2.31
CA PHE A 61 6.02 7.34 -1.62
C PHE A 61 4.77 7.12 -2.46
N LEU A 62 3.65 6.89 -1.78
CA LEU A 62 2.30 6.85 -2.32
C LEU A 62 1.51 8.04 -1.77
N LEU A 63 0.84 8.76 -2.66
CA LEU A 63 -0.22 9.70 -2.34
C LEU A 63 -1.55 8.96 -2.21
N GLU A 64 -2.54 9.59 -1.56
CA GLU A 64 -3.91 9.05 -1.41
C GLU A 64 -4.48 8.48 -2.73
N SER A 65 -4.33 9.20 -3.84
CA SER A 65 -4.85 8.74 -5.14
C SER A 65 -4.15 7.48 -5.66
N GLN A 66 -2.86 7.32 -5.37
CA GLN A 66 -2.06 6.14 -5.75
C GLN A 66 -2.37 4.95 -4.84
N VAL A 67 -2.66 5.21 -3.56
CA VAL A 67 -3.23 4.19 -2.66
C VAL A 67 -4.50 3.61 -3.26
N GLN A 68 -5.41 4.45 -3.73
CA GLN A 68 -6.65 3.97 -4.34
C GLN A 68 -6.42 3.20 -5.64
N GLN A 69 -5.44 3.62 -6.47
CA GLN A 69 -5.07 2.88 -7.68
C GLN A 69 -4.58 1.47 -7.35
N LEU A 70 -3.72 1.34 -6.35
CA LEU A 70 -3.23 0.04 -5.89
C LEU A 70 -4.35 -0.82 -5.31
N VAL A 71 -5.23 -0.27 -4.47
CA VAL A 71 -6.39 -1.00 -3.95
C VAL A 71 -7.25 -1.55 -5.09
N ASN A 72 -7.54 -0.73 -6.11
CA ASN A 72 -8.35 -1.16 -7.26
C ASN A 72 -7.67 -2.28 -8.05
N ALA A 73 -6.35 -2.20 -8.26
CA ALA A 73 -5.60 -3.23 -8.98
C ALA A 73 -5.52 -4.54 -8.19
N MET A 74 -5.23 -4.46 -6.89
CA MET A 74 -5.12 -5.63 -6.01
C MET A 74 -6.48 -6.29 -5.72
N ALA A 75 -7.57 -5.53 -5.75
CA ALA A 75 -8.93 -6.07 -5.60
C ALA A 75 -9.35 -7.07 -6.70
N ALA A 76 -8.65 -7.07 -7.84
CA ALA A 76 -8.86 -8.06 -8.90
C ALA A 76 -8.30 -9.44 -8.54
N TYR A 77 -7.54 -9.55 -7.45
CA TYR A 77 -6.81 -10.75 -7.03
C TYR A 77 -7.17 -11.13 -5.59
N ALA A 78 -6.97 -12.40 -5.25
CA ALA A 78 -7.06 -12.84 -3.87
C ALA A 78 -5.85 -12.32 -3.08
N PRO A 79 -6.01 -11.95 -1.80
CA PRO A 79 -4.87 -11.60 -0.95
C PRO A 79 -3.83 -12.73 -0.90
N PRO A 80 -2.52 -12.42 -0.90
CA PRO A 80 -1.46 -13.40 -0.71
C PRO A 80 -1.70 -14.25 0.54
N ALA A 81 -1.41 -15.55 0.45
CA ALA A 81 -1.57 -16.43 1.61
C ALA A 81 -0.57 -16.07 2.71
N GLN A 82 -0.95 -16.24 3.99
CA GLN A 82 -0.12 -15.88 5.16
C GLN A 82 1.20 -16.69 5.31
N GLY A 83 1.54 -17.55 4.34
CA GLY A 83 2.83 -18.24 4.25
C GLY A 83 3.64 -17.90 3.00
N GLU A 84 3.12 -17.05 2.11
CA GLU A 84 3.85 -16.55 0.96
C GLU A 84 4.79 -15.43 1.40
N THR A 85 6.09 -15.60 1.14
CA THR A 85 7.10 -14.59 1.48
C THR A 85 7.16 -13.45 0.45
N ASN A 86 6.58 -13.66 -0.74
CA ASN A 86 6.61 -12.74 -1.86
C ASN A 86 5.36 -12.93 -2.73
N LEU A 87 4.99 -11.90 -3.50
CA LEU A 87 4.01 -12.05 -4.58
C LEU A 87 4.43 -13.17 -5.54
N SER A 88 3.45 -13.97 -5.97
CA SER A 88 3.61 -14.93 -7.05
C SER A 88 4.06 -14.23 -8.34
N GLN A 89 4.73 -14.95 -9.24
CA GLN A 89 5.20 -14.37 -10.50
C GLN A 89 4.06 -13.81 -11.35
N GLU A 90 2.88 -14.44 -11.29
CA GLU A 90 1.68 -13.99 -11.98
C GLU A 90 1.20 -12.64 -11.44
N TYR A 91 1.08 -12.51 -10.12
CA TYR A 91 0.64 -11.26 -9.49
C TYR A 91 1.65 -10.15 -9.72
N ARG A 92 2.95 -10.45 -9.62
CA ARG A 92 4.00 -9.47 -9.92
C ARG A 92 3.88 -8.97 -11.35
N THR A 93 3.76 -9.86 -12.34
CA THR A 93 3.66 -9.46 -13.75
C THR A 93 2.43 -8.60 -14.01
N ALA A 94 1.31 -8.89 -13.36
CA ALA A 94 0.09 -8.13 -13.55
C ALA A 94 0.07 -6.79 -12.81
N LEU A 95 0.64 -6.74 -11.59
CA LEU A 95 0.64 -5.55 -10.75
C LEU A 95 1.85 -4.63 -10.98
N GLU A 96 2.95 -5.13 -11.56
CA GLU A 96 4.18 -4.37 -11.82
C GLU A 96 3.92 -3.02 -12.51
N PRO A 97 3.10 -2.92 -13.58
CA PRO A 97 2.85 -1.63 -14.21
C PRO A 97 2.15 -0.64 -13.28
N VAL A 98 1.24 -1.14 -12.43
CA VAL A 98 0.49 -0.30 -11.47
C VAL A 98 1.39 0.10 -10.30
N LEU A 99 2.16 -0.84 -9.76
CA LEU A 99 3.15 -0.58 -8.71
C LEU A 99 4.17 0.48 -9.18
N ALA A 100 4.75 0.29 -10.35
CA ALA A 100 5.71 1.25 -10.92
C ALA A 100 5.11 2.63 -11.18
N ALA A 101 3.84 2.70 -11.62
CA ALA A 101 3.15 3.97 -11.86
C ALA A 101 2.67 4.65 -10.56
N SER A 102 2.39 3.87 -9.52
CA SER A 102 1.83 4.38 -8.26
C SER A 102 2.93 4.94 -7.35
N TRP A 103 4.06 4.25 -7.24
CA TRP A 103 5.16 4.66 -6.37
C TRP A 103 5.95 5.80 -6.99
N GLN A 104 5.83 7.00 -6.41
CA GLN A 104 6.66 8.13 -6.79
C GLN A 104 8.06 7.99 -6.19
N GLN A 105 9.07 8.22 -7.03
CA GLN A 105 10.45 8.35 -6.59
C GLN A 105 10.71 9.82 -6.27
N HIS A 106 11.36 10.09 -5.13
CA HIS A 106 11.97 11.39 -4.93
C HIS A 106 13.15 11.52 -5.92
N VAL A 107 12.95 12.25 -7.01
CA VAL A 107 14.03 12.58 -7.94
C VAL A 107 14.85 13.70 -7.27
N PRO A 108 16.18 13.54 -7.09
CA PRO A 108 17.03 14.53 -6.44
C PRO A 108 17.14 15.85 -7.21
#